data_AF-A0A8B7Y8C8-F1
#
_entry.id   AF-A0A8B7Y8C8-F1
#
_cell.length_a   1.000
_cell.length_b   1.000
_cell.length_c   1.000
_cell.angle_alpha   90.00
_cell.angle_beta   90.00
_cell.angle_gamma   90.00
#
_symmetry.space_group_name_H-M   'P 1'
#
loop_
_entity.id
_entity.type
_entity.pdbx_description
1 polymer ?
#
loop_
_entity_poly.entity_id
_entity_poly.type
_entity_poly.pdbx_seq_one_letter_code
_entity_poly.pdbx_strand_id
1 'polypeptide(L)'
;MMEKPSKTKPSAAAHKSDSSSLVMKWNIVDLLAQNVEEEQWAVKNLIQLLEDGCSVPFIVRYRKEQTNHMEADKIREVIGNLDELKNVQAKASSAVKQIEKSGKMTARLMSAFQSAQTLEEVNTLFAPYKSGAKTTLAERARKLGLDSAVDFVLEKPEQFQLQSFVKPGVKGKAE
;
A
#
# COMPACT_ATOMS: atom_id res chain seq x y z
N MET A 1 48.13 -4.49 -39.85
CA MET A 1 47.26 -3.30 -40.00
C MET A 1 45.90 -3.75 -40.50
N MET A 2 44.82 -3.24 -39.89
CA MET A 2 43.49 -2.96 -40.48
C MET A 2 42.62 -4.16 -40.93
N GLU A 3 41.35 -4.33 -40.60
CA GLU A 3 40.36 -3.68 -39.72
C GLU A 3 39.31 -4.76 -39.40
N LYS A 4 38.76 -4.80 -38.18
CA LYS A 4 37.57 -5.63 -37.87
C LYS A 4 36.32 -4.77 -38.05
N PRO A 5 35.30 -5.21 -38.80
CA PRO A 5 34.07 -4.44 -38.92
C PRO A 5 33.24 -4.49 -37.64
N SER A 6 33.15 -3.32 -37.01
CA SER A 6 32.16 -2.94 -36.00
C SER A 6 30.73 -3.22 -36.50
N LYS A 7 29.96 -3.99 -35.74
CA LYS A 7 28.50 -3.99 -35.81
C LYS A 7 27.94 -3.50 -34.49
N THR A 8 27.87 -2.18 -34.35
CA THR A 8 27.00 -1.51 -33.38
C THR A 8 25.54 -1.68 -33.82
N LYS A 9 24.74 -2.40 -33.03
CA LYS A 9 23.27 -2.35 -33.10
C LYS A 9 22.80 -1.27 -32.11
N PRO A 10 22.08 -0.23 -32.55
CA PRO A 10 21.30 0.59 -31.64
C PRO A 10 19.93 -0.09 -31.51
N SER A 11 19.70 -0.82 -30.41
CA SER A 11 18.36 -1.30 -30.11
C SER A 11 17.79 -0.44 -29.00
N ALA A 12 16.98 0.53 -29.43
CA ALA A 12 16.16 1.38 -28.58
C ALA A 12 15.37 0.54 -27.58
N ALA A 13 15.78 0.59 -26.31
CA ALA A 13 14.94 0.18 -25.20
C ALA A 13 13.93 1.31 -24.96
N ALA A 14 12.83 1.26 -25.71
CA ALA A 14 11.63 2.04 -25.44
C ALA A 14 11.18 1.73 -24.01
N HIS A 15 11.56 2.60 -23.07
CA HIS A 15 10.98 2.63 -21.73
C HIS A 15 9.52 3.02 -21.92
N LYS A 16 8.64 2.01 -21.94
CA LYS A 16 7.21 2.23 -21.78
C LYS A 16 7.04 2.84 -20.40
N SER A 17 6.75 4.14 -20.37
CA SER A 17 6.28 4.84 -19.18
C SER A 17 4.93 4.23 -18.80
N ASP A 18 4.95 3.32 -17.84
CA ASP A 18 3.77 2.72 -17.23
C ASP A 18 3.07 3.83 -16.40
N SER A 19 2.25 4.66 -17.07
CA SER A 19 1.66 5.87 -16.53
C SER A 19 0.47 5.63 -15.56
N SER A 20 0.47 4.50 -14.85
CA SER A 20 -0.54 4.18 -13.83
C SER A 20 0.10 3.74 -12.52
N SER A 21 1.20 4.39 -12.16
CA SER A 21 1.77 4.34 -10.81
C SER A 21 1.11 5.41 -9.95
N LEU A 22 0.54 5.00 -8.82
CA LEU A 22 0.08 5.93 -7.78
C LEU A 22 1.27 6.80 -7.36
N VAL A 23 1.15 8.11 -7.59
CA VAL A 23 2.13 9.09 -7.11
C VAL A 23 1.76 9.47 -5.68
N MET A 24 2.66 9.19 -4.74
CA MET A 24 2.50 9.60 -3.34
C MET A 24 2.74 11.10 -3.20
N LYS A 25 2.07 11.73 -2.23
CA LYS A 25 2.27 13.17 -1.94
C LYS A 25 3.55 13.45 -1.17
N TRP A 26 4.12 12.43 -0.55
CA TRP A 26 5.39 12.50 0.17
C TRP A 26 6.53 12.02 -0.74
N ASN A 27 7.70 12.61 -0.52
CA ASN A 27 8.95 12.17 -1.13
C ASN A 27 9.59 11.13 -0.20
N ILE A 28 9.94 9.96 -0.77
CA ILE A 28 10.52 8.86 0.00
C ILE A 28 11.85 9.26 0.66
N VAL A 29 12.67 10.09 0.01
CA VAL A 29 13.97 10.53 0.55
C VAL A 29 13.76 11.44 1.76
N ASP A 30 12.84 12.41 1.64
CA ASP A 30 12.61 13.39 2.69
C ASP A 30 12.01 12.75 3.94
N LEU A 31 11.06 11.83 3.74
CA LEU A 31 10.41 11.12 4.83
C LEU A 31 11.33 10.09 5.48
N LEU A 32 12.15 9.39 4.69
CA LEU A 32 13.15 8.45 5.21
C LEU A 32 14.22 9.18 6.02
N ALA A 33 14.72 10.32 5.53
CA ALA A 33 15.67 11.16 6.23
C ALA A 33 15.13 11.65 7.59
N GLN A 34 13.84 12.01 7.66
CA GLN A 34 13.19 12.36 8.92
C GLN A 34 13.08 11.16 9.87
N ASN A 35 12.66 10.00 9.37
CA ASN A 35 12.47 8.80 10.20
C ASN A 35 13.77 8.28 10.81
N VAL A 36 14.86 8.35 10.06
CA VAL A 36 16.18 7.88 10.51
C VAL A 36 17.06 9.01 11.07
N GLU A 37 16.55 10.24 11.17
CA GLU A 37 17.29 11.41 11.69
C GLU A 37 18.65 11.63 10.99
N GLU A 38 18.67 11.55 9.67
CA GLU A 38 19.88 11.69 8.86
C GLU A 38 19.72 12.75 7.77
N GLU A 39 20.84 13.18 7.21
CA GLU A 39 20.84 14.19 6.16
C GLU A 39 20.23 13.66 4.84
N GLN A 40 19.34 14.45 4.22
CA GLN A 40 18.63 14.07 3.00
C GLN A 40 19.58 13.67 1.86
N TRP A 41 20.69 14.39 1.71
CA TRP A 41 21.69 14.10 0.67
C TRP A 41 22.38 12.76 0.92
N ALA A 42 22.63 12.40 2.19
CA ALA A 42 23.28 11.16 2.57
C ALA A 42 22.37 9.97 2.35
N VAL A 43 21.09 10.09 2.72
CA VAL A 43 20.06 9.09 2.45
C VAL A 43 19.87 8.89 0.94
N LYS A 44 19.81 9.97 0.15
CA LYS A 44 19.72 9.89 -1.31
C LYS A 44 20.89 9.12 -1.92
N ASN A 45 22.12 9.44 -1.51
CA ASN A 45 23.30 8.74 -1.98
C ASN A 45 23.29 7.27 -1.58
N LEU A 46 22.89 6.96 -0.33
CA LEU A 46 22.77 5.59 0.14
C LEU A 46 21.76 4.79 -0.70
N ILE A 47 20.58 5.35 -0.99
CA ILE A 47 19.59 4.71 -1.87
C ILE A 47 20.20 4.41 -3.23
N GLN A 48 20.90 5.38 -3.85
CA GLN A 48 21.55 5.16 -5.15
C GLN A 48 22.58 4.03 -5.10
N LEU A 49 23.43 4.00 -4.06
CA LEU A 49 24.41 2.95 -3.87
C LEU A 49 23.76 1.56 -3.73
N LEU A 50 22.63 1.47 -3.03
CA LEU A 50 21.87 0.23 -2.88
C LEU A 50 21.23 -0.20 -4.21
N GLU A 51 20.72 0.73 -5.00
CA GLU A 51 20.17 0.47 -6.35
C GLU A 51 21.25 0.01 -7.33
N ASP A 52 22.47 0.53 -7.21
CA ASP A 52 23.65 0.09 -7.95
C ASP A 52 24.16 -1.31 -7.49
N GLY A 53 23.52 -1.91 -6.48
CA GLY A 53 23.84 -3.23 -5.95
C GLY A 53 25.04 -3.27 -5.00
N CYS A 54 25.43 -2.13 -4.42
CA CYS A 54 26.50 -2.10 -3.43
C CYS A 54 26.05 -2.80 -2.12
N SER A 55 26.92 -3.64 -1.57
CA SER A 55 26.66 -4.32 -0.29
C SER A 55 26.94 -3.41 0.91
N VAL A 56 26.26 -3.64 2.04
CA VAL A 56 26.47 -2.88 3.29
C VAL A 56 27.95 -2.85 3.72
N PRO A 57 28.71 -3.97 3.74
CA PRO A 57 30.13 -3.93 4.10
C PRO A 57 30.97 -3.08 3.14
N PHE A 58 30.61 -3.05 1.85
CA PHE A 58 31.30 -2.22 0.85
C PHE A 58 31.03 -0.74 1.09
N ILE A 59 29.78 -0.37 1.39
CA ILE A 59 29.38 1.01 1.66
C ILE A 59 30.10 1.55 2.90
N VAL A 60 30.05 0.81 4.01
CA VAL A 60 30.71 1.19 5.27
C VAL A 60 32.22 1.39 5.09
N ARG A 61 32.87 0.53 4.29
CA ARG A 61 34.33 0.57 4.12
C ARG A 61 34.81 1.60 3.11
N TYR A 62 34.09 1.78 1.99
CA TYR A 62 34.58 2.53 0.83
C TYR A 62 33.73 3.75 0.46
N ARG A 63 32.52 3.89 1.00
CA ARG A 63 31.57 4.97 0.66
C ARG A 63 31.07 5.77 1.86
N LYS A 64 31.73 5.65 3.01
CA LYS A 64 31.35 6.35 4.25
C LYS A 64 31.16 7.87 4.08
N GLU A 65 31.98 8.54 3.26
CA GLU A 65 31.86 9.98 3.05
C GLU A 65 30.59 10.36 2.29
N GLN A 66 30.11 9.48 1.39
CA GLN A 66 28.90 9.70 0.61
C GLN A 66 27.63 9.49 1.43
N THR A 67 27.73 8.78 2.56
CA THR A 67 26.63 8.42 3.46
C THR A 67 26.80 9.05 4.84
N ASN A 68 27.46 10.20 4.95
CA ASN A 68 27.66 10.91 6.23
C ASN A 68 28.26 10.08 7.38
N HIS A 69 29.18 9.16 7.06
CA HIS A 69 29.83 8.25 8.00
C HIS A 69 28.87 7.30 8.75
N MET A 70 27.69 7.01 8.18
CA MET A 70 26.76 6.02 8.74
C MET A 70 27.44 4.66 8.99
N GLU A 71 27.19 4.11 10.18
CA GLU A 71 27.64 2.78 10.55
C GLU A 71 26.73 1.67 9.96
N ALA A 72 27.19 0.43 10.04
CA ALA A 72 26.49 -0.72 9.46
C ALA A 72 25.06 -0.88 9.99
N ASP A 73 24.83 -0.60 11.27
CA ASP A 73 23.51 -0.72 11.88
C ASP A 73 22.57 0.38 11.39
N LYS A 74 23.07 1.61 11.25
CA LYS A 74 22.30 2.73 10.70
C LYS A 74 21.92 2.49 9.24
N ILE A 75 22.84 1.96 8.43
CA ILE A 75 22.54 1.60 7.04
C ILE A 75 21.44 0.52 6.97
N ARG A 76 21.46 -0.49 7.85
CA ARG A 76 20.41 -1.52 7.90
C ARG A 76 19.06 -0.93 8.32
N GLU A 77 19.05 0.00 9.27
CA GLU A 77 17.85 0.74 9.67
C GLU A 77 17.25 1.51 8.49
N VAL A 78 18.08 2.21 7.71
CA VAL A 78 17.64 2.92 6.50
C VAL A 78 17.08 1.96 5.46
N ILE A 79 17.72 0.81 5.23
CA ILE A 79 17.22 -0.22 4.29
C ILE A 79 15.84 -0.73 4.74
N GLY A 80 15.68 -1.05 6.02
CA GLY A 80 14.40 -1.53 6.56
C GLY A 80 13.27 -0.51 6.38
N ASN A 81 13.51 0.74 6.76
CA ASN A 81 12.54 1.83 6.58
C ASN A 81 12.22 2.08 5.10
N LEU A 82 13.23 2.02 4.22
CA LEU A 82 13.04 2.18 2.77
C LEU A 82 12.12 1.08 2.22
N ASP A 83 12.34 -0.17 2.62
CA ASP A 83 11.53 -1.31 2.20
C ASP A 83 10.10 -1.22 2.73
N GLU A 84 9.91 -0.75 3.97
CA GLU A 84 8.60 -0.48 4.53
C GLU A 84 7.84 0.58 3.72
N LEU A 85 8.46 1.72 3.40
CA LEU A 85 7.85 2.78 2.59
C LEU A 85 7.52 2.32 1.17
N LYS A 86 8.42 1.53 0.54
CA LYS A 86 8.16 0.90 -0.76
C LYS A 86 6.97 -0.06 -0.69
N ASN A 87 6.86 -0.84 0.39
CA ASN A 87 5.74 -1.73 0.62
C ASN A 87 4.42 -0.97 0.80
N VAL A 88 4.42 0.14 1.55
CA VAL A 88 3.26 1.04 1.65
C VAL A 88 2.84 1.53 0.28
N GLN A 89 3.79 1.99 -0.54
CA GLN A 89 3.50 2.47 -1.90
C GLN A 89 2.92 1.36 -2.80
N ALA A 90 3.52 0.18 -2.78
CA ALA A 90 3.04 -0.97 -3.54
C ALA A 90 1.62 -1.38 -3.11
N LYS A 91 1.37 -1.41 -1.80
CA LYS A 91 0.07 -1.80 -1.25
C LYS A 91 -1.02 -0.79 -1.57
N ALA A 92 -0.74 0.50 -1.43
CA ALA A 92 -1.66 1.58 -1.77
C ALA A 92 -2.00 1.55 -3.28
N SER A 93 -1.01 1.38 -4.15
CA SER A 93 -1.22 1.26 -5.60
C SER A 93 -2.11 0.05 -5.95
N SER A 94 -1.88 -1.10 -5.31
CA SER A 94 -2.71 -2.29 -5.50
C SER A 94 -4.16 -2.09 -5.02
N ALA A 95 -4.34 -1.48 -3.84
CA ALA A 95 -5.64 -1.16 -3.27
C ALA A 95 -6.43 -0.20 -4.16
N VAL A 96 -5.79 0.87 -4.64
CA VAL A 96 -6.37 1.84 -5.57
C VAL A 96 -6.84 1.15 -6.85
N LYS A 97 -5.98 0.34 -7.48
CA LYS A 97 -6.35 -0.43 -8.68
C LYS A 97 -7.55 -1.36 -8.44
N GLN A 98 -7.64 -1.98 -7.27
CA GLN A 98 -8.78 -2.84 -6.93
C GLN A 98 -10.08 -2.03 -6.77
N ILE A 99 -10.02 -0.88 -6.12
CA ILE A 99 -11.19 -0.02 -5.90
C ILE A 99 -11.64 0.63 -7.22
N GLU A 100 -10.70 1.07 -8.06
CA GLU A 100 -10.99 1.60 -9.41
C GLU A 100 -11.71 0.57 -10.27
N LYS A 101 -11.26 -0.69 -10.27
CA LYS A 101 -11.95 -1.80 -10.95
C LYS A 101 -13.40 -2.00 -10.48
N SER A 102 -13.69 -1.68 -9.22
CA SER A 102 -15.04 -1.76 -8.67
C SER A 102 -15.92 -0.52 -8.95
N GLY A 103 -15.36 0.52 -9.57
CA GLY A 103 -16.06 1.77 -9.88
C GLY A 103 -16.39 2.65 -8.65
N LYS A 104 -15.83 2.34 -7.48
CA LYS A 104 -16.11 3.04 -6.21
C LYS A 104 -15.04 4.07 -5.83
N MET A 105 -14.10 4.36 -6.73
CA MET A 105 -13.02 5.31 -6.45
C MET A 105 -13.56 6.74 -6.48
N THR A 106 -13.17 7.54 -5.48
CA THR A 106 -13.49 8.96 -5.41
C THR A 106 -12.21 9.78 -5.29
N ALA A 107 -12.24 11.04 -5.72
CA ALA A 107 -11.08 11.93 -5.61
C ALA A 107 -10.57 12.09 -4.17
N ARG A 108 -11.50 12.14 -3.19
CA ARG A 108 -11.17 12.20 -1.76
C ARG A 108 -10.44 10.94 -1.30
N LEU A 109 -10.91 9.77 -1.72
CA LEU A 109 -10.30 8.48 -1.36
C LEU A 109 -8.93 8.30 -2.02
N MET A 110 -8.79 8.68 -3.28
CA MET A 110 -7.50 8.69 -3.98
C MET A 110 -6.49 9.56 -3.25
N SER A 111 -6.88 10.79 -2.88
CA SER A 111 -6.04 11.70 -2.09
C SER A 111 -5.65 11.11 -0.72
N ALA A 112 -6.54 10.36 -0.08
CA ALA A 112 -6.23 9.69 1.18
C ALA A 112 -5.16 8.59 1.00
N PHE A 113 -5.28 7.75 -0.04
CA PHE A 113 -4.26 6.74 -0.37
C PHE A 113 -2.92 7.36 -0.74
N GLN A 114 -2.90 8.49 -1.45
CA GLN A 114 -1.66 9.20 -1.80
C GLN A 114 -0.96 9.85 -0.59
N SER A 115 -1.70 10.07 0.50
CA SER A 115 -1.17 10.71 1.71
C SER A 115 -0.78 9.69 2.78
N ALA A 116 -1.20 8.43 2.63
CA ALA A 116 -0.91 7.37 3.59
C ALA A 116 0.59 7.08 3.65
N GLN A 117 1.14 7.05 4.86
CA GLN A 117 2.57 6.83 5.12
C GLN A 117 2.83 5.48 5.78
N THR A 118 1.79 4.87 6.36
CA THR A 118 1.92 3.57 7.05
C THR A 118 1.05 2.50 6.40
N LEU A 119 1.44 1.24 6.59
CA LEU A 119 0.68 0.11 6.07
C LEU A 119 -0.69 -0.02 6.76
N GLU A 120 -0.77 0.37 8.03
CA GLU A 120 -1.98 0.36 8.82
C GLU A 120 -3.03 1.36 8.29
N GLU A 121 -2.59 2.57 7.91
CA GLU A 121 -3.45 3.57 7.26
C GLU A 121 -4.02 3.02 5.94
N VAL A 122 -3.17 2.45 5.10
CA VAL A 122 -3.59 1.83 3.83
C VAL A 122 -4.60 0.72 4.08
N ASN A 123 -4.36 -0.13 5.08
CA ASN A 123 -5.26 -1.21 5.45
C ASN A 123 -6.61 -0.68 5.96
N THR A 124 -6.60 0.40 6.75
CA THR A 124 -7.80 1.04 7.28
C THR A 124 -8.66 1.64 6.17
N LEU A 125 -8.03 2.36 5.24
CA LEU A 125 -8.71 2.92 4.06
C LEU A 125 -9.27 1.83 3.15
N PHE A 126 -8.56 0.71 3.02
CA PHE A 126 -8.95 -0.40 2.17
C PHE A 126 -9.97 -1.36 2.82
N ALA A 127 -10.11 -1.36 4.15
CA ALA A 127 -10.95 -2.29 4.88
C ALA A 127 -12.41 -2.42 4.34
N PRO A 128 -13.12 -1.33 3.98
CA PRO A 128 -14.49 -1.42 3.46
C PRO A 128 -14.59 -2.08 2.08
N TYR A 129 -13.49 -2.14 1.34
CA TYR A 129 -13.42 -2.62 -0.04
C TYR A 129 -12.85 -4.02 -0.17
N LYS A 130 -12.38 -4.61 0.94
CA LYS A 130 -11.86 -5.97 0.97
C LYS A 130 -13.02 -6.94 0.76
N SER A 131 -13.05 -7.62 -0.37
CA SER A 131 -14.00 -8.70 -0.64
C SER A 131 -13.79 -9.81 0.39
N GLY A 132 -14.76 -10.00 1.29
CA GLY A 132 -14.68 -11.06 2.30
C GLY A 132 -14.66 -12.44 1.64
N ALA A 133 -13.57 -13.19 1.83
CA ALA A 133 -13.47 -14.58 1.35
C ALA A 133 -14.46 -15.53 2.07
N LYS A 134 -15.09 -15.06 3.16
CA LYS A 134 -16.22 -15.70 3.84
C LYS A 134 -17.30 -14.64 3.96
N THR A 135 -18.49 -14.91 3.43
CA THR A 135 -19.65 -14.04 3.67
C THR A 135 -19.77 -13.77 5.16
N THR A 136 -19.62 -12.51 5.55
CA THR A 136 -19.73 -12.12 6.95
C THR A 136 -21.12 -12.48 7.48
N LEU A 137 -21.28 -12.68 8.79
CA LEU A 137 -22.60 -12.86 9.40
C LEU A 137 -23.56 -11.74 8.98
N ALA A 138 -23.05 -10.50 8.88
CA ALA A 138 -23.77 -9.35 8.37
C ALA A 138 -24.20 -9.53 6.90
N GLU A 139 -23.31 -9.91 5.98
CA GLU A 139 -23.68 -10.16 4.58
C GLU A 139 -24.68 -11.31 4.42
N ARG A 140 -24.58 -12.36 5.25
CA ARG A 140 -25.58 -13.43 5.27
C ARG A 140 -26.93 -12.91 5.76
N ALA A 141 -26.95 -12.06 6.78
CA ALA A 141 -28.16 -11.43 7.27
C ALA A 141 -28.82 -10.54 6.20
N ARG A 142 -28.05 -9.73 5.46
CA ARG A 142 -28.57 -8.95 4.32
C ARG A 142 -29.18 -9.87 3.25
N LYS A 143 -28.50 -10.97 2.90
CA LYS A 143 -29.05 -11.98 1.96
C LYS A 143 -30.34 -12.64 2.44
N LEU A 144 -30.57 -12.70 3.76
CA LEU A 144 -31.80 -13.20 4.35
C LEU A 144 -32.91 -12.14 4.42
N GLY A 145 -32.67 -10.92 3.94
CA GLY A 145 -33.64 -9.82 3.90
C GLY A 145 -33.86 -9.14 5.26
N LEU A 146 -32.89 -9.24 6.18
CA LEU A 146 -32.96 -8.63 7.52
C LEU A 146 -32.72 -7.10 7.52
N ASP A 147 -32.52 -6.49 6.35
CA ASP A 147 -32.21 -5.05 6.24
C ASP A 147 -33.32 -4.18 6.87
N SER A 148 -34.59 -4.48 6.59
CA SER A 148 -35.74 -3.74 7.16
C SER A 148 -35.82 -3.78 8.69
N ALA A 149 -35.39 -4.89 9.31
CA ALA A 149 -35.36 -5.01 10.76
C ALA A 149 -34.23 -4.16 11.36
N VAL A 150 -33.09 -4.09 10.67
CA VAL A 150 -31.93 -3.27 11.07
C VAL A 150 -32.28 -1.79 11.01
N ASP A 151 -32.89 -1.33 9.91
CA ASP A 151 -33.30 0.07 9.76
C ASP A 151 -34.27 0.49 10.87
N PHE A 152 -35.22 -0.38 11.21
CA PHE A 152 -36.18 -0.13 12.29
C PHE A 152 -35.48 -0.03 13.67
N VAL A 153 -34.50 -0.89 13.96
CA VAL A 153 -33.72 -0.83 15.20
C VAL A 153 -32.90 0.46 15.28
N LEU A 154 -32.32 0.91 14.16
CA LEU A 154 -31.51 2.12 14.11
C LEU A 154 -32.35 3.39 14.31
N GLU A 155 -33.56 3.44 13.75
CA GLU A 155 -34.45 4.60 13.89
C GLU A 155 -35.26 4.60 15.19
N LYS A 156 -35.79 3.45 15.61
CA LYS A 156 -36.77 3.32 16.70
C LYS A 156 -36.49 2.08 17.57
N PRO A 157 -35.40 2.08 18.35
CA PRO A 157 -34.99 0.91 19.12
C PRO A 157 -36.04 0.48 20.17
N GLU A 158 -36.76 1.43 20.78
CA GLU A 158 -37.75 1.14 21.82
C GLU A 158 -39.02 0.44 21.31
N GLN A 159 -39.30 0.54 20.01
CA GLN A 159 -40.50 -0.04 19.40
C GLN A 159 -40.21 -1.37 18.71
N PHE A 160 -38.96 -1.84 18.75
CA PHE A 160 -38.56 -3.03 18.04
C PHE A 160 -39.11 -4.30 18.70
N GLN A 161 -40.05 -4.96 18.01
CA GLN A 161 -40.63 -6.22 18.47
C GLN A 161 -40.06 -7.39 17.66
N LEU A 162 -39.12 -8.12 18.26
CA LEU A 162 -38.46 -9.28 17.61
C LEU A 162 -39.47 -10.28 17.03
N GLN A 163 -40.55 -10.57 17.77
CA GLN A 163 -41.55 -11.57 17.38
C GLN A 163 -42.21 -11.26 16.03
N SER A 164 -42.36 -9.99 15.67
CA SER A 164 -42.97 -9.57 14.40
C SER A 164 -42.12 -9.93 13.17
N PHE A 165 -40.81 -10.14 13.36
CA PHE A 165 -39.87 -10.48 12.29
C PHE A 165 -39.56 -11.99 12.20
N VAL A 166 -40.08 -12.81 13.12
CA VAL A 166 -39.90 -14.26 13.10
C VAL A 166 -40.96 -14.91 12.22
N LYS A 167 -40.55 -15.57 11.12
CA LYS A 167 -41.47 -16.33 10.25
C LYS A 167 -41.79 -17.68 10.90
N PRO A 168 -43.03 -17.95 11.33
CA PRO A 168 -43.38 -19.24 11.93
C PRO A 168 -43.27 -20.36 10.88
N GLY A 169 -42.67 -21.49 11.26
CA GLY A 169 -42.55 -22.69 10.42
C GLY A 169 -41.28 -22.81 9.57
N VAL A 170 -40.37 -21.83 9.61
CA VAL A 170 -39.05 -21.94 8.97
C VAL A 170 -38.07 -22.61 9.95
N LYS A 171 -37.52 -23.79 9.60
CA LYS A 171 -36.45 -24.41 10.40
C LYS A 171 -35.25 -23.46 10.45
N GLY A 172 -34.89 -23.03 11.66
CA GLY A 172 -33.66 -22.28 11.90
C GLY A 172 -32.43 -23.09 11.50
N LYS A 173 -31.30 -22.41 11.29
CA LYS A 173 -30.03 -23.09 11.04
C LYS A 173 -29.66 -23.87 12.30
N ALA A 174 -29.65 -25.21 12.23
CA ALA A 174 -28.98 -26.04 13.24
C ALA A 174 -27.47 -25.71 13.21
N GLU A 175 -26.87 -25.63 14.39
CA GLU A 175 -25.44 -25.35 14.58
C GLU A 175 -24.53 -26.29 13.78
#